data_AF-A0A1T8SJC1-F1
#
_entry.id   AF-A0A1T8SJC1-F1
#
_cell.length_a   1.000
_cell.length_b   1.000
_cell.length_c   1.000
_cell.angle_alpha   90.00
_cell.angle_beta   90.00
_cell.angle_gamma   90.00
#
_symmetry.space_group_name_H-M   'P 1'
#
loop_
_entity.id
_entity.type
_entity.pdbx_description
1 polymer ?
#
loop_
_entity_poly.entity_id
_entity_poly.type
_entity_poly.pdbx_seq_one_letter_code
_entity_poly.pdbx_strand_id
1 'polypeptide(L)'
;MAYTREMKTVVPVLITEHTPADDETLVWLVRESFEREAAGEHLTLTEWCDCGDLDPAEVSPQTEREVLKRPATDYRWRMFTGTATRLVNASID
;
A
#
# COMPACT_ATOMS: atom_id res chain seq x y z
N MET A 1 13.78 -21.35 -8.75
CA MET A 1 12.51 -20.65 -9.02
C MET A 1 12.73 -19.18 -8.70
N ALA A 2 12.30 -18.26 -9.57
CA ALA A 2 12.28 -16.85 -9.22
C ALA A 2 11.29 -16.68 -8.05
N TYR A 3 11.76 -16.13 -6.94
CA TYR A 3 10.91 -15.86 -5.79
C TYR A 3 10.15 -14.55 -6.06
N THR A 4 8.83 -14.61 -5.94
CA THR A 4 7.92 -13.49 -6.14
C THR A 4 7.09 -13.30 -4.88
N ARG A 5 6.92 -12.05 -4.46
CA ARG A 5 6.10 -11.65 -3.32
C ARG A 5 5.09 -10.60 -3.75
N GLU A 6 3.81 -10.88 -3.54
CA GLU A 6 2.73 -9.92 -3.69
C GLU A 6 2.55 -9.16 -2.38
N MET A 7 2.32 -7.86 -2.49
CA MET A 7 2.11 -6.95 -1.37
C MET A 7 0.85 -6.14 -1.61
N LYS A 8 0.09 -5.93 -0.54
CA LYS A 8 -1.15 -5.14 -0.54
C LYS A 8 -1.21 -4.33 0.74
N THR A 9 -1.62 -3.06 0.63
CA THR A 9 -1.95 -2.24 1.78
C THR A 9 -3.17 -1.37 1.49
N VAL A 10 -3.84 -0.95 2.56
CA VAL A 10 -4.95 0.00 2.51
C VAL A 10 -4.66 1.07 3.56
N VAL A 11 -4.67 2.33 3.14
CA VAL A 11 -4.41 3.48 4.01
C VAL A 11 -5.70 4.27 4.21
N PRO A 12 -6.21 4.40 5.44
CA PRO A 12 -7.34 5.27 5.73
C PRO A 12 -6.90 6.72 5.77
N VAL A 13 -7.54 7.57 4.97
CA VAL A 13 -7.27 9.01 4.86
C VAL A 13 -8.51 9.80 5.27
N LEU A 14 -8.41 10.65 6.29
CA LEU A 14 -9.53 11.47 6.74
C LEU A 14 -9.97 12.45 5.65
N ILE A 15 -11.21 12.34 5.20
CA ILE A 15 -11.73 13.14 4.07
C ILE A 15 -11.69 14.64 4.40
N THR A 16 -11.93 15.01 5.65
CA THR A 16 -12.04 16.41 6.08
C THR A 16 -10.70 17.12 6.28
N GLU A 17 -9.61 16.36 6.43
CA GLU A 17 -8.29 16.89 6.82
C GLU A 17 -7.25 16.79 5.70
N HIS A 18 -7.57 16.06 4.63
CA HIS A 18 -6.67 15.78 3.52
C HIS A 18 -6.71 16.84 2.42
N THR A 19 -5.53 17.20 1.91
CA THR A 19 -5.36 18.04 0.71
C THR A 19 -4.77 17.25 -0.46
N PRO A 20 -4.93 17.72 -1.72
CA PRO A 20 -4.30 17.07 -2.88
C PRO A 20 -2.77 16.91 -2.79
N ALA A 21 -2.07 17.76 -2.03
CA ALA A 21 -0.63 17.62 -1.81
C ALA A 21 -0.29 16.46 -0.84
N ASP A 22 -1.18 16.19 0.11
CA ASP A 22 -1.06 15.03 1.01
C ASP A 22 -1.24 13.72 0.22
N ASP A 23 -2.09 13.74 -0.80
CA ASP A 23 -2.32 12.64 -1.74
C ASP A 23 -1.02 12.22 -2.46
N GLU A 24 -0.31 13.19 -3.05
CA GLU A 24 0.97 12.92 -3.72
C GLU A 24 2.03 12.40 -2.73
N THR A 25 2.06 12.98 -1.53
CA THR A 25 2.97 12.55 -0.45
C THR A 25 2.66 11.13 0.00
N LEU A 26 1.37 10.78 0.13
CA LEU A 26 0.92 9.45 0.49
C LEU A 26 1.38 8.43 -0.55
N VAL A 27 1.14 8.69 -1.83
CA VAL A 27 1.56 7.77 -2.92
C VAL A 27 3.08 7.54 -2.86
N TRP A 28 3.87 8.60 -2.66
CA TRP A 28 5.31 8.49 -2.52
C TRP A 28 5.73 7.65 -1.30
N LEU A 29 5.17 7.94 -0.12
CA LEU A 29 5.48 7.21 1.12
C LEU A 29 5.13 5.73 1.04
N VAL A 30 3.98 5.38 0.45
CA VAL A 30 3.60 3.97 0.34
C VAL A 30 4.49 3.24 -0.64
N ARG A 31 4.84 3.86 -1.78
CA ARG A 31 5.81 3.26 -2.71
C ARG A 31 7.17 3.03 -2.03
N GLU A 32 7.68 4.02 -1.31
CA GLU A 32 8.94 3.91 -0.57
C GLU A 32 8.88 2.77 0.47
N SER A 33 7.74 2.61 1.14
CA SER A 33 7.50 1.50 2.07
C SER A 33 7.56 0.13 1.39
N PHE A 34 6.94 -0.01 0.21
CA PHE A 34 6.99 -1.25 -0.57
C PHE A 34 8.41 -1.58 -1.05
N GLU A 35 9.16 -0.56 -1.48
CA GLU A 35 10.55 -0.71 -1.88
C GLU A 35 11.43 -1.16 -0.70
N ARG A 36 11.23 -0.59 0.49
CA ARG A 36 11.95 -1.00 1.72
C ARG A 36 11.59 -2.42 2.16
N GLU A 37 10.30 -2.76 2.14
CA GLU A 37 9.82 -4.10 2.48
C GLU A 37 10.40 -5.16 1.52
N ALA A 38 10.40 -4.89 0.22
CA ALA A 38 11.03 -5.75 -0.78
C ALA A 38 12.55 -5.87 -0.55
N ALA A 39 13.24 -4.76 -0.29
CA ALA A 39 14.67 -4.75 -0.03
C ALA A 39 15.05 -5.56 1.21
N GLY A 40 14.21 -5.56 2.25
CA GLY A 40 14.37 -6.38 3.45
C GLY A 40 14.45 -7.88 3.18
N GLU A 41 13.87 -8.35 2.06
CA GLU A 41 13.90 -9.75 1.61
C GLU A 41 14.85 -10.00 0.43
N HIS A 42 15.70 -9.02 0.09
CA HIS A 42 16.54 -9.05 -1.10
C HIS A 42 15.74 -9.23 -2.39
N LEU A 43 14.61 -8.53 -2.49
CA LEU A 43 13.78 -8.42 -3.69
C LEU A 43 13.82 -7.01 -4.25
N THR A 44 13.38 -6.88 -5.49
CA THR A 44 13.16 -5.59 -6.15
C THR A 44 11.69 -5.45 -6.48
N LEU A 45 11.10 -4.30 -6.16
CA LEU A 45 9.74 -3.96 -6.57
C LEU A 45 9.71 -3.81 -8.10
N THR A 46 8.96 -4.68 -8.77
CA THR A 46 8.86 -4.73 -10.24
C THR A 46 7.53 -4.22 -10.75
N GLU A 47 6.46 -4.33 -9.95
CA GLU A 47 5.15 -3.79 -10.29
C GLU A 47 4.62 -2.99 -9.11
N TRP A 48 3.91 -1.90 -9.42
CA TRP A 48 3.32 -1.00 -8.43
C TRP A 48 2.03 -0.41 -8.99
N CYS A 49 0.99 -0.37 -8.17
CA CYS A 49 -0.30 0.18 -8.55
C CYS A 49 -0.93 0.94 -7.38
N ASP A 50 -1.29 2.21 -7.64
CA ASP A 50 -2.31 2.91 -6.87
C ASP A 50 -3.67 2.50 -7.44
N CYS A 51 -4.41 1.68 -6.69
CA CYS A 51 -5.65 1.07 -7.13
C CYS A 51 -6.88 1.96 -6.90
N GLY A 52 -6.68 3.18 -6.37
CA GLY A 52 -7.79 4.05 -6.03
C GLY A 52 -8.39 3.73 -4.66
N ASP A 53 -9.65 4.14 -4.49
CA ASP A 53 -10.34 4.05 -3.21
C ASP A 53 -11.19 2.79 -3.13
N LEU A 54 -11.13 2.09 -1.99
CA LEU A 54 -12.04 1.01 -1.65
C LEU A 54 -13.37 1.56 -1.12
N ASP A 55 -14.43 0.79 -1.32
CA ASP A 55 -15.73 1.10 -0.72
C ASP A 55 -15.62 0.95 0.82
N PRO A 56 -15.98 1.99 1.60
CA PRO A 56 -16.04 1.89 3.06
C PRO A 56 -16.88 0.72 3.59
N ALA A 57 -17.85 0.21 2.82
CA ALA A 57 -18.65 -0.96 3.18
C ALA A 57 -17.83 -2.27 3.24
N GLU A 58 -16.65 -2.30 2.64
CA GLU A 58 -15.72 -3.44 2.73
C GLU A 58 -14.93 -3.46 4.04
N VAL A 59 -15.00 -2.39 4.83
CA VAL A 59 -14.31 -2.28 6.12
C VAL A 59 -15.11 -2.98 7.20
N SER A 60 -14.44 -3.84 7.97
CA SER A 60 -15.12 -4.55 9.05
C SER A 60 -15.61 -3.60 10.15
N PRO A 61 -16.81 -3.81 10.75
CA PRO A 61 -17.29 -3.00 11.87
C PRO A 61 -16.37 -3.04 13.10
N GLN A 62 -15.54 -4.09 13.22
CA GLN A 62 -14.54 -4.20 14.28
C GLN A 62 -13.44 -3.16 14.09
N THR A 63 -12.95 -2.97 12.86
CA THR A 63 -11.93 -1.97 12.51
C THR A 63 -12.38 -0.56 12.92
N GLU A 64 -13.63 -0.20 12.64
CA GLU A 64 -14.21 1.10 13.02
C GLU A 64 -14.17 1.32 14.54
N ARG A 65 -14.63 0.30 15.30
CA ARG A 65 -14.80 0.41 16.76
C ARG A 65 -13.52 0.27 17.54
N GLU A 66 -12.56 -0.51 17.06
CA GLU A 66 -11.39 -0.91 17.83
C GLU A 66 -10.13 -0.16 17.41
N VAL A 67 -9.95 0.08 16.11
CA VAL A 67 -8.74 0.70 15.56
C VAL A 67 -8.95 2.18 15.30
N LEU A 68 -9.97 2.54 14.51
CA LEU A 68 -10.15 3.92 14.06
C LEU A 68 -10.88 4.81 15.06
N LYS A 69 -11.74 4.22 15.91
CA LYS A 69 -12.62 4.96 16.83
C LYS A 69 -13.50 6.01 16.15
N ARG A 70 -13.78 5.81 14.86
CA ARG A 70 -14.59 6.67 13.97
C ARG A 70 -15.27 5.81 12.90
N PRO A 71 -16.41 6.25 12.32
CA PRO A 71 -17.05 5.57 11.19
C PRO A 71 -16.11 5.42 9.99
N ALA A 72 -16.19 4.29 9.26
CA ALA A 72 -15.38 4.08 8.05
C ALA A 72 -15.70 5.09 6.95
N THR A 73 -16.92 5.64 6.94
CA THR A 73 -17.37 6.66 5.99
C THR A 73 -16.66 8.00 6.14
N ASP A 74 -15.97 8.24 7.25
CA ASP A 74 -15.18 9.46 7.46
C ASP A 74 -13.84 9.41 6.72
N TYR A 75 -13.49 8.25 6.17
CA TYR A 75 -12.22 7.99 5.52
C TYR A 75 -12.40 7.63 4.05
N ARG A 76 -11.44 8.08 3.25
CA ARG A 76 -11.13 7.51 1.94
C ARG A 76 -10.12 6.39 2.14
N TRP A 77 -10.41 5.21 1.61
CA TRP A 77 -9.62 4.00 1.85
C TRP A 77 -8.72 3.71 0.65
N ARG A 78 -7.56 4.36 0.61
CA ARG A 78 -6.68 4.27 -0.56
C ARG A 78 -5.95 2.93 -0.59
N MET A 79 -6.15 2.15 -1.65
CA MET A 79 -5.56 0.82 -1.81
C MET A 79 -4.36 0.85 -2.72
N PHE A 80 -3.31 0.15 -2.31
CA PHE A 80 -2.09 0.00 -3.09
C PHE A 80 -1.69 -1.47 -3.18
N THR A 81 -1.13 -1.84 -4.32
CA THR A 81 -0.57 -3.16 -4.55
C THR A 81 0.80 -3.07 -5.21
N GLY A 82 1.58 -4.14 -5.07
CA GLY A 82 2.88 -4.23 -5.69
C GLY A 82 3.39 -5.65 -5.70
N THR A 83 4.26 -5.93 -6.66
CA THR A 83 4.89 -7.23 -6.85
C THR A 83 6.39 -7.04 -6.76
N ALA A 84 7.04 -7.78 -5.87
CA ALA A 84 8.48 -7.80 -5.74
C ALA A 84 9.04 -9.15 -6.20
N THR A 85 10.16 -9.13 -6.91
CA THR A 85 10.77 -10.35 -7.43
C THR A 85 12.27 -10.40 -7.14
N ARG A 86 12.79 -11.62 -7.01
CA ARG A 86 14.24 -11.87 -7.02
C ARG A 86 14.70 -12.02 -8.46
N LEU A 87 15.51 -11.07 -8.92
CA LEU A 87 16.20 -11.20 -10.21
C LEU A 87 17.20 -12.35 -10.12
N VAL A 88 16.97 -13.42 -10.88
CA VAL A 88 17.81 -14.64 -10.86
C VAL A 88 19.14 -14.43 -11.62
N ASN A 89 19.29 -13.33 -12.36
CA ASN A 89 20.46 -13.07 -13.20
C ASN A 89 21.21 -11.81 -12.77
N ALA A 90 22.08 -11.95 -11.77
CA ALA A 90 23.38 -11.29 -11.83
C ALA A 90 24.36 -12.37 -12.27
N SER A 91 24.39 -12.65 -13.58
CA SER A 91 25.49 -13.41 -14.15
C SER A 91 26.77 -12.66 -13.83
N ILE A 92 27.64 -13.31 -13.07
CA ILE A 92 29.02 -12.89 -12.85
C ILE A 92 29.70 -13.04 -14.21
N ASP A 93 30.00 -11.92 -14.87
CA ASP A 93 31.07 -11.83 -15.86
C ASP A 93 32.38 -11.42 -15.16
#